data_AF-A0A376K519-F1
#
_entry.id   AF-A0A376K519-F1
#
_cell.length_a   1.000
_cell.length_b   1.000
_cell.length_c   1.000
_cell.angle_alpha   90.00
_cell.angle_beta   90.00
_cell.angle_gamma   90.00
#
_symmetry.space_group_name_H-M   'P 1'
#
loop_
_entity.id
_entity.type
_entity.pdbx_description
1 polymer ?
#
loop_
_entity_poly.entity_id
_entity_poly.type
_entity_poly.pdbx_seq_one_letter_code
_entity_poly.pdbx_strand_id
1 'polypeptide(L)'
;MSHKNSASVVVRLHYGAKLNMDQVNAIMHLVSGSIPGLQASKVSVVDQAGNLLTDGIGAGEAVSAATRKRDQILKDIQDKTRASVANVLDSLVGTGNYRVSVMPDLDLSTIDETQEHYGDAPKINREESVLDSDTNQVAMGVPGSLSNRPPVAANQMTNGTEENRSPEALSKHSESKRDYSYDRSVQHIQHPGFAVKRLNVAVVLNQNAPALKNWKPEQTAQLTALLNNAAGIDVQRGDNLTL
;
A
#
# COMPACT_ATOMS: atom_id res chain seq x y z
N MET A 1 -29.80 -16.98 -26.63
CA MET A 1 -29.92 -16.08 -25.46
C MET A 1 -29.74 -16.94 -24.20
N SER A 2 -28.69 -16.69 -23.40
CA SER A 2 -28.49 -17.44 -22.15
C SER A 2 -29.53 -17.00 -21.13
N HIS A 3 -30.37 -17.93 -20.65
CA HIS A 3 -31.35 -17.66 -19.61
C HIS A 3 -30.61 -17.42 -18.29
N LYS A 4 -30.83 -16.28 -17.66
CA LYS A 4 -30.28 -15.99 -16.32
C LYS A 4 -31.15 -16.75 -15.31
N ASN A 5 -30.61 -17.81 -14.72
CA ASN A 5 -31.28 -18.57 -13.67
C ASN A 5 -31.41 -17.72 -12.39
N SER A 6 -32.53 -17.86 -11.68
CA SER A 6 -32.80 -17.21 -10.39
C SER A 6 -33.60 -18.15 -9.49
N ALA A 7 -33.45 -18.03 -8.17
CA ALA A 7 -34.16 -18.85 -7.19
C ALA A 7 -34.69 -18.00 -6.02
N SER A 8 -35.83 -18.42 -5.45
CA SER A 8 -36.39 -17.83 -4.23
C SER A 8 -36.64 -18.92 -3.19
N VAL A 9 -36.23 -18.65 -1.95
CA VAL A 9 -36.30 -19.59 -0.82
C VAL A 9 -37.06 -18.93 0.31
N VAL A 10 -38.13 -19.58 0.77
CA VAL A 10 -38.87 -19.16 1.96
C VAL A 10 -38.48 -20.07 3.11
N VAL A 11 -37.97 -19.49 4.20
CA VAL A 11 -37.63 -20.25 5.41
C VAL A 11 -38.71 -20.07 6.46
N ARG A 12 -39.11 -21.17 7.10
CA ARG A 12 -40.00 -21.16 8.26
C ARG A 12 -39.19 -21.44 9.51
N LEU A 13 -39.05 -20.44 10.36
CA LEU A 13 -38.30 -20.53 11.60
C LEU A 13 -39.20 -20.92 12.77
N HIS A 14 -38.62 -21.58 13.77
CA HIS A 14 -39.29 -21.80 15.05
C HIS A 14 -39.52 -20.45 15.76
N TYR A 15 -40.51 -20.42 16.68
CA TYR A 15 -40.87 -19.20 17.38
C TYR A 15 -39.67 -18.62 18.16
N GLY A 16 -39.40 -17.33 17.96
CA GLY A 16 -38.26 -16.64 18.58
C GLY A 16 -36.89 -16.89 17.93
N ALA A 17 -36.77 -17.83 16.98
CA ALA A 17 -35.52 -18.05 16.26
C ALA A 17 -35.32 -17.01 15.16
N LYS A 18 -34.08 -16.56 14.98
CA LYS A 18 -33.63 -15.72 13.86
C LYS A 18 -32.41 -16.35 13.23
N LEU A 19 -32.33 -16.28 11.90
CA LEU A 19 -31.12 -16.66 11.18
C LEU A 19 -30.08 -15.55 11.29
N ASN A 20 -28.83 -15.91 11.55
CA ASN A 20 -27.72 -15.00 11.40
C ASN A 20 -27.28 -14.92 9.93
N MET A 21 -26.46 -13.92 9.61
CA MET A 21 -26.04 -13.67 8.23
C MET A 21 -25.25 -14.84 7.64
N ASP A 22 -24.42 -15.50 8.46
CA ASP A 22 -23.61 -16.64 8.03
C ASP A 22 -24.48 -17.84 7.63
N GLN A 23 -25.56 -18.08 8.37
CA GLN A 23 -26.55 -19.11 8.05
C GLN A 23 -27.31 -18.79 6.76
N VAL A 24 -27.68 -17.52 6.55
CA VAL A 24 -28.32 -17.10 5.28
C VAL A 24 -27.35 -17.28 4.10
N ASN A 25 -26.08 -16.89 4.26
CA ASN A 25 -25.04 -17.12 3.25
C ASN A 25 -24.86 -18.61 2.95
N ALA A 26 -24.87 -19.47 3.97
CA ALA A 26 -24.78 -20.91 3.79
C ALA A 26 -25.94 -21.46 2.95
N ILE A 27 -27.18 -21.03 3.23
CA ILE A 27 -28.37 -21.41 2.44
C ILE A 27 -28.23 -20.94 0.98
N MET A 28 -27.80 -19.70 0.77
CA MET A 28 -27.59 -19.12 -0.55
C MET A 28 -26.58 -19.93 -1.38
N HIS A 29 -25.42 -20.24 -0.79
CA HIS A 29 -24.37 -21.00 -1.46
C HIS A 29 -24.79 -22.45 -1.73
N LEU A 30 -25.49 -23.09 -0.78
CA LEU A 30 -26.03 -24.43 -0.96
C LEU A 30 -26.99 -24.51 -2.15
N VAL A 31 -27.90 -23.55 -2.28
CA VAL A 31 -28.88 -23.49 -3.38
C VAL A 31 -28.19 -23.18 -4.71
N SER A 32 -27.28 -22.21 -4.73
CA SER A 32 -26.52 -21.88 -5.95
C SER A 32 -25.68 -23.05 -6.45
N GLY A 33 -25.05 -23.82 -5.54
CA GLY A 33 -24.25 -25.00 -5.89
C GLY A 33 -25.09 -26.18 -6.38
N SER A 34 -26.38 -26.20 -6.06
CA SER A 34 -27.32 -27.25 -6.48
C SER A 34 -27.86 -27.03 -7.89
N ILE A 35 -27.70 -25.84 -8.48
CA ILE A 35 -28.26 -25.49 -9.79
C ILE A 35 -27.12 -25.02 -10.72
N PRO A 36 -26.82 -25.77 -11.80
CA PRO A 36 -25.78 -25.38 -12.75
C PRO A 36 -25.97 -23.96 -13.30
N GLY A 37 -24.94 -23.13 -13.17
CA GLY A 37 -24.92 -21.76 -13.70
C GLY A 37 -25.76 -20.76 -12.90
N LEU A 38 -26.30 -21.12 -11.73
CA LEU A 38 -26.96 -20.17 -10.82
C LEU A 38 -25.91 -19.45 -9.96
N GLN A 39 -25.88 -18.12 -10.04
CA GLN A 39 -25.04 -17.31 -9.16
C GLN A 39 -25.70 -17.11 -7.80
N ALA A 40 -24.92 -17.11 -6.73
CA ALA A 40 -25.40 -16.87 -5.37
C ALA A 40 -26.14 -15.53 -5.24
N SER A 41 -25.66 -14.48 -5.91
CA SER A 41 -26.30 -13.15 -5.98
C SER A 41 -27.69 -13.13 -6.65
N LYS A 42 -28.14 -14.26 -7.23
CA LYS A 42 -29.47 -14.45 -7.85
C LYS A 42 -30.39 -15.33 -7.02
N VAL A 43 -30.03 -15.63 -5.77
CA VAL A 43 -30.85 -16.37 -4.82
C VAL A 43 -31.38 -15.39 -3.76
N SER A 44 -32.70 -15.29 -3.62
CA SER A 44 -33.33 -14.49 -2.56
C SER A 44 -33.88 -15.40 -1.47
N VAL A 45 -33.49 -15.14 -0.22
CA VAL A 45 -34.04 -15.83 0.97
C VAL A 45 -34.95 -14.88 1.74
N VAL A 46 -36.17 -15.30 2.03
CA VAL A 46 -37.17 -14.57 2.81
C VAL A 46 -37.66 -15.42 4.00
N ASP A 47 -38.10 -14.76 5.07
CA ASP A 47 -38.71 -15.45 6.22
C ASP A 47 -40.25 -15.56 6.08
N GLN A 48 -40.87 -16.29 7.01
CA GLN A 48 -42.33 -16.46 7.05
C GLN A 48 -43.13 -15.17 7.28
N ALA A 49 -42.49 -14.07 7.70
CA ALA A 49 -43.12 -12.77 7.89
C ALA A 49 -42.95 -11.85 6.67
N GLY A 50 -42.27 -12.32 5.61
CA GLY A 50 -42.01 -11.57 4.39
C GLY A 50 -40.75 -10.69 4.45
N ASN A 51 -39.92 -10.83 5.48
CA ASN A 51 -38.66 -10.10 5.56
C ASN A 51 -37.62 -10.73 4.63
N LEU A 52 -37.01 -9.91 3.78
CA LEU A 52 -35.89 -10.34 2.94
C LEU A 52 -34.64 -10.50 3.80
N LEU A 53 -34.22 -11.74 4.02
CA LEU A 53 -33.02 -12.07 4.81
C LEU A 53 -31.72 -11.92 4.00
N THR A 54 -31.85 -11.87 2.66
CA THR A 54 -30.74 -11.64 1.71
C THR A 54 -30.48 -10.16 1.43
N ASP A 55 -31.14 -9.25 2.17
CA ASP A 55 -30.98 -7.82 1.94
C ASP A 55 -29.52 -7.37 2.15
N GLY A 56 -28.96 -6.75 1.10
CA GLY A 56 -27.55 -6.38 0.99
C GLY A 56 -26.57 -7.50 0.57
N ILE A 57 -27.00 -8.69 0.16
CA ILE A 57 -26.11 -9.77 -0.36
C ILE A 57 -25.97 -9.72 -1.90
N GLY A 58 -26.69 -8.84 -2.60
CA GLY A 58 -26.55 -8.64 -4.05
C GLY A 58 -26.57 -7.17 -4.46
N ALA A 59 -25.92 -6.83 -5.59
CA ALA A 59 -25.91 -5.61 -6.45
C ALA A 59 -26.15 -4.20 -5.85
N GLY A 60 -27.03 -4.00 -4.86
CA GLY A 60 -26.92 -2.94 -3.84
C GLY A 60 -25.85 -3.24 -2.77
N GLU A 61 -25.12 -4.35 -2.98
CA GLU A 61 -24.02 -4.96 -2.24
C GLU A 61 -22.96 -3.99 -1.76
N ALA A 62 -22.49 -3.06 -2.60
CA ALA A 62 -21.32 -2.25 -2.26
C ALA A 62 -21.59 -1.29 -1.08
N VAL A 63 -22.74 -0.62 -1.06
CA VAL A 63 -23.08 0.36 -0.03
C VAL A 63 -23.50 -0.32 1.28
N SER A 64 -24.31 -1.38 1.19
CA SER A 64 -24.76 -2.13 2.37
C SER A 64 -23.68 -3.01 2.98
N ALA A 65 -22.79 -3.62 2.18
CA ALA A 65 -21.65 -4.37 2.69
C ALA A 65 -20.59 -3.45 3.31
N ALA A 66 -20.31 -2.29 2.70
CA ALA A 66 -19.40 -1.30 3.28
C ALA A 66 -19.92 -0.77 4.62
N THR A 67 -21.22 -0.46 4.71
CA THR A 67 -21.85 0.01 5.97
C THR A 67 -21.81 -1.07 7.05
N ARG A 68 -22.11 -2.34 6.73
CA ARG A 68 -22.00 -3.43 7.71
C ARG A 68 -20.58 -3.70 8.16
N LYS A 69 -19.62 -3.66 7.22
CA LYS A 69 -18.19 -3.80 7.54
C LYS A 69 -17.73 -2.67 8.46
N ARG A 70 -18.20 -1.44 8.23
CA ARG A 70 -17.99 -0.30 9.14
C ARG A 70 -18.50 -0.60 10.53
N ASP A 71 -19.78 -0.97 10.65
CA ASP A 71 -20.42 -1.16 11.95
C ASP A 71 -19.79 -2.34 12.72
N GLN A 72 -19.34 -3.38 12.01
CA GLN A 72 -18.60 -4.51 12.60
C GLN A 72 -17.21 -4.09 13.11
N ILE A 73 -16.43 -3.37 12.30
CA ILE A 73 -15.10 -2.85 12.71
C ILE A 73 -15.26 -1.89 13.89
N LEU A 74 -16.24 -1.00 13.83
CA LEU A 74 -16.55 -0.05 14.91
C LEU A 74 -16.88 -0.79 16.21
N LYS A 75 -17.71 -1.83 16.14
CA LYS A 75 -18.06 -2.64 17.30
C LYS A 75 -16.86 -3.41 17.86
N ASP A 76 -16.03 -4.01 17.00
CA ASP A 76 -14.83 -4.75 17.44
C ASP A 76 -13.83 -3.83 18.16
N ILE A 77 -13.62 -2.62 17.64
CA ILE A 77 -12.77 -1.61 18.30
C ILE A 77 -13.39 -1.20 19.64
N GLN A 78 -14.70 -0.89 19.67
CA GLN A 78 -15.39 -0.56 20.92
C GLN A 78 -15.28 -1.66 21.97
N ASP A 79 -15.48 -2.92 21.57
CA ASP A 79 -15.48 -4.06 22.46
C ASP A 79 -14.06 -4.36 22.99
N LYS A 80 -13.03 -4.30 22.13
CA LYS A 80 -11.63 -4.46 22.54
C LYS A 80 -11.16 -3.36 23.47
N THR A 81 -11.42 -2.09 23.13
CA THR A 81 -11.06 -0.95 24.00
C THR A 81 -11.79 -1.05 25.33
N ARG A 82 -13.10 -1.36 25.31
CA ARG A 82 -13.89 -1.55 26.54
C ARG A 82 -13.32 -2.69 27.39
N ALA A 83 -12.99 -3.84 26.80
CA ALA A 83 -12.44 -4.97 27.52
C ALA A 83 -11.06 -4.64 28.13
N SER A 84 -10.19 -3.94 27.40
CA SER A 84 -8.88 -3.52 27.92
C SER A 84 -9.02 -2.59 29.13
N VAL A 85 -9.88 -1.58 29.04
CA VAL A 85 -10.17 -0.66 30.15
C VAL A 85 -10.83 -1.39 31.32
N ALA A 86 -11.79 -2.28 31.04
CA ALA A 86 -12.48 -3.10 32.02
C ALA A 86 -11.50 -3.98 32.82
N ASN A 87 -10.57 -4.66 32.15
CA ASN A 87 -9.58 -5.52 32.81
C ASN A 87 -8.72 -4.75 33.83
N VAL A 88 -8.36 -3.50 33.52
CA VAL A 88 -7.65 -2.63 34.47
C VAL A 88 -8.57 -2.27 35.64
N LEU A 89 -9.78 -1.77 35.35
CA LEU A 89 -10.71 -1.29 36.37
C LEU A 89 -11.23 -2.42 37.27
N ASP A 90 -11.45 -3.62 36.76
CA ASP A 90 -11.93 -4.78 37.51
C ASP A 90 -11.00 -5.11 38.69
N SER A 91 -9.69 -5.02 38.48
CA SER A 91 -8.68 -5.29 39.52
C SER A 91 -8.60 -4.20 40.59
N LEU A 92 -8.96 -2.96 40.27
CA LEU A 92 -8.89 -1.82 41.21
C LEU A 92 -10.21 -1.55 41.93
N VAL A 93 -11.31 -1.43 41.18
CA VAL A 93 -12.61 -0.96 41.70
C VAL A 93 -13.65 -2.08 41.80
N GLY A 94 -13.38 -3.25 41.20
CA GLY A 94 -14.30 -4.37 41.15
C GLY A 94 -15.35 -4.24 40.05
N THR A 95 -15.90 -5.39 39.66
CA THR A 95 -16.93 -5.48 38.61
C THR A 95 -18.18 -4.69 39.01
N GLY A 96 -18.74 -3.94 38.06
CA GLY A 96 -19.97 -3.16 38.26
C GLY A 96 -19.81 -1.79 38.92
N ASN A 97 -18.60 -1.41 39.35
CA ASN A 97 -18.33 -0.09 39.92
C ASN A 97 -17.84 0.95 38.91
N TYR A 98 -17.98 0.68 37.61
CA TYR A 98 -17.60 1.59 36.55
C TYR A 98 -18.50 1.43 35.32
N ARG A 99 -18.51 2.46 34.46
CA ARG A 99 -19.04 2.39 33.09
C ARG A 99 -18.05 3.00 32.14
N VAL A 100 -17.90 2.38 30.98
CA VAL A 100 -17.02 2.84 29.90
C VAL A 100 -17.86 3.06 28.65
N SER A 101 -17.79 4.27 28.10
CA SER A 101 -18.31 4.62 26.79
C SER A 101 -17.14 4.84 25.84
N VAL A 102 -17.17 4.21 24.68
CA VAL A 102 -16.11 4.31 23.66
C VAL A 102 -16.75 4.75 22.36
N MET A 103 -16.28 5.87 21.81
CA MET A 103 -16.74 6.40 20.53
C MET A 103 -15.54 6.57 19.58
N PRO A 104 -15.28 5.56 18.72
CA PRO A 104 -14.25 5.67 17.70
C PRO A 104 -14.79 6.42 16.46
N ASP A 105 -13.93 7.24 15.87
CA ASP A 105 -14.09 7.91 14.59
C ASP A 105 -13.20 7.18 13.57
N LEU A 106 -13.79 6.63 12.51
CA LEU A 106 -13.11 5.76 11.56
C LEU A 106 -13.13 6.35 10.16
N ASP A 107 -11.98 6.31 9.50
CA ASP A 107 -11.89 6.45 8.05
C ASP A 107 -11.85 5.07 7.41
N LEU A 108 -12.68 4.86 6.39
CA LEU A 108 -12.72 3.62 5.61
C LEU A 108 -12.26 3.83 4.16
N SER A 109 -11.58 4.96 3.90
CA SER A 109 -10.92 5.18 2.62
C SER A 109 -9.96 4.03 2.32
N THR A 110 -10.14 3.40 1.16
CA THR A 110 -9.14 2.48 0.63
C THR A 110 -8.12 3.31 -0.12
N ILE A 111 -6.87 3.29 0.33
CA ILE A 111 -5.77 4.04 -0.29
C ILE A 111 -4.84 3.01 -0.94
N ASP A 112 -4.81 3.02 -2.27
CA ASP A 112 -3.82 2.29 -3.06
C ASP A 112 -2.73 3.27 -3.48
N GLU A 113 -1.54 3.08 -2.95
CA GLU A 113 -0.41 3.97 -3.18
C GLU A 113 0.65 3.27 -4.01
N THR A 114 1.07 3.91 -5.10
CA THR A 114 2.19 3.45 -5.91
C THR A 114 3.26 4.53 -5.90
N GLN A 115 4.37 4.25 -5.21
CA GLN A 115 5.52 5.14 -5.17
C GLN A 115 6.55 4.67 -6.18
N GLU A 116 7.05 5.59 -6.99
CA GLU A 116 8.16 5.37 -7.89
C GLU A 116 9.33 6.24 -7.45
N HIS A 117 10.40 5.59 -6.99
CA HIS A 117 11.63 6.24 -6.57
C HIS A 117 12.71 6.01 -7.62
N TYR A 118 13.38 7.10 -8.01
CA TYR A 118 14.55 7.07 -8.87
C TYR A 118 15.82 7.24 -8.03
N GLY A 119 16.87 6.49 -8.36
CA GLY A 119 18.18 6.64 -7.72
C GLY A 119 18.83 8.00 -7.99
N ASP A 120 19.74 8.42 -7.10
CA ASP A 120 20.35 9.77 -7.13
C ASP A 120 21.23 10.05 -8.35
N ALA A 121 21.80 9.01 -8.97
CA ALA A 121 22.76 9.14 -10.06
C ALA A 121 22.38 8.30 -11.29
N PRO A 122 22.47 8.88 -12.50
CA PRO A 122 22.29 8.12 -13.73
C PRO A 122 23.45 7.13 -13.94
N LYS A 123 23.11 5.91 -14.33
CA LYS A 123 24.06 4.87 -14.73
C LYS A 123 24.11 4.76 -16.25
N ILE A 124 25.29 4.51 -16.81
CA ILE A 124 25.46 4.29 -18.25
C ILE A 124 25.02 2.86 -18.58
N ASN A 125 24.05 2.68 -19.47
CA ASN A 125 23.65 1.36 -19.95
C ASN A 125 24.36 0.99 -21.24
N ARG A 126 24.60 1.99 -22.11
CA ARG A 126 25.22 1.77 -23.41
C ARG A 126 26.11 2.96 -23.75
N GLU A 127 27.31 2.65 -24.20
CA GLU A 127 28.26 3.60 -24.73
C GLU A 127 28.72 3.11 -26.10
N GLU A 128 28.63 3.98 -27.10
CA GLU A 128 29.12 3.76 -28.45
C GLU A 128 30.08 4.89 -28.78
N SER A 129 31.31 4.55 -29.14
CA SER A 129 32.33 5.52 -29.55
C SER A 129 32.89 5.13 -30.92
N VAL A 130 32.87 6.09 -31.83
CA VAL A 130 33.48 5.98 -33.16
C VAL A 130 34.66 6.93 -33.17
N LEU A 131 35.85 6.40 -33.40
CA LEU A 131 37.06 7.18 -33.64
C LEU A 131 37.55 6.84 -35.04
N ASP A 132 37.44 7.79 -35.95
CA ASP A 132 38.02 7.70 -37.29
C ASP A 132 39.22 8.64 -37.36
N SER A 133 40.36 8.10 -37.78
CA SER A 133 41.59 8.86 -37.94
C SER A 133 42.21 8.54 -39.28
N ASP A 134 42.18 9.52 -40.18
CA ASP A 134 42.81 9.40 -41.49
C ASP A 134 44.23 9.95 -41.43
N THR A 135 45.20 9.07 -41.67
CA THR A 135 46.63 9.39 -41.74
C THR A 135 47.17 9.31 -43.16
N ASN A 136 46.32 9.09 -44.18
CA ASN A 136 46.75 9.09 -45.56
C ASN A 136 47.24 10.49 -45.94
N GLN A 137 48.55 10.60 -46.14
CA GLN A 137 49.13 11.76 -46.78
C GLN A 137 48.50 11.86 -48.18
N VAL A 138 47.73 12.92 -48.40
CA VAL A 138 47.31 13.29 -49.75
C VAL A 138 48.59 13.43 -50.57
N ALA A 139 48.74 12.62 -51.62
CA ALA A 139 49.86 12.68 -52.52
C ALA A 139 49.87 14.04 -53.25
N MET A 140 50.47 15.05 -52.62
CA MET A 140 50.76 16.33 -53.25
C MET A 140 52.05 16.19 -54.06
N GLY A 141 51.95 15.55 -55.22
CA GLY A 141 52.96 15.60 -56.25
C GLY A 141 52.49 16.48 -57.41
N VAL A 142 53.24 17.51 -57.76
CA VAL A 142 53.07 18.24 -59.02
C VAL A 142 53.28 17.26 -60.20
N PRO A 143 52.32 17.11 -61.12
CA PRO A 143 52.49 16.23 -62.27
C PRO A 143 53.66 16.72 -63.16
N GLY A 144 54.67 15.86 -63.32
CA GLY A 144 55.66 15.99 -64.39
C GLY A 144 56.91 16.79 -64.06
N SER A 145 57.86 16.21 -63.31
CA SER A 145 59.24 16.74 -63.31
C SER A 145 60.37 15.74 -63.02
N LEU A 146 60.18 14.43 -63.16
CA LEU A 146 61.26 13.45 -62.95
C LEU A 146 61.83 12.81 -64.24
N SER A 147 61.41 13.23 -65.43
CA SER A 147 61.78 12.52 -66.68
C SER A 147 63.03 13.03 -67.40
N ASN A 148 63.80 14.00 -66.89
CA ASN A 148 65.02 14.42 -67.59
C ASN A 148 66.12 15.03 -66.72
N ARG A 149 66.69 14.24 -65.79
CA ARG A 149 68.05 14.50 -65.31
C ARG A 149 68.85 13.19 -65.29
N PRO A 150 70.11 13.18 -65.77
CA PRO A 150 70.95 11.98 -65.76
C PRO A 150 71.25 11.55 -64.30
N PRO A 151 71.48 10.24 -64.06
CA PRO A 151 71.73 9.74 -62.71
C PRO A 151 73.06 10.29 -62.16
N VAL A 152 72.99 10.98 -61.02
CA VAL A 152 74.17 11.28 -60.21
C VAL A 152 74.40 10.14 -59.22
N ALA A 153 75.66 9.70 -59.13
CA ALA A 153 76.08 8.55 -58.34
C ALA A 153 75.76 8.68 -56.85
N ALA A 154 75.58 7.52 -56.21
CA ALA A 154 75.27 7.37 -54.81
C ALA A 154 76.32 8.03 -53.91
N ASN A 155 75.89 8.99 -53.08
CA ASN A 155 76.60 9.32 -51.86
C ASN A 155 75.81 8.76 -50.68
N GLN A 156 76.50 7.86 -49.97
CA GLN A 156 76.07 7.28 -48.71
C GLN A 156 75.92 8.38 -47.65
N MET A 157 74.79 8.31 -46.96
CA MET A 157 74.49 8.69 -45.58
C MET A 157 75.56 9.47 -44.80
N THR A 158 75.13 10.52 -44.08
CA THR A 158 75.32 10.56 -42.61
C THR A 158 74.38 11.58 -41.93
N ASN A 159 73.72 11.06 -40.88
CA ASN A 159 73.18 11.72 -39.69
C ASN A 159 72.29 12.96 -39.82
N GLY A 160 70.98 12.70 -39.96
CA GLY A 160 69.94 13.51 -39.32
C GLY A 160 69.22 12.63 -38.31
N THR A 161 69.21 13.06 -37.05
CA THR A 161 68.50 12.43 -35.92
C THR A 161 67.07 12.04 -36.30
N GLU A 162 66.78 10.74 -36.24
CA GLU A 162 65.41 10.21 -36.25
C GLU A 162 64.70 10.63 -34.97
N GLU A 163 64.09 11.81 -35.00
CA GLU A 163 62.94 12.07 -34.15
C GLU A 163 61.79 11.27 -34.74
N ASN A 164 61.44 10.17 -34.07
CA ASN A 164 60.29 9.33 -34.41
C ASN A 164 58.98 10.11 -34.18
N ARG A 165 58.68 11.06 -35.07
CA ARG A 165 57.39 11.74 -35.12
C ARG A 165 56.43 10.83 -35.88
N SER A 166 55.61 10.10 -35.12
CA SER A 166 54.43 9.44 -35.68
C SER A 166 53.63 10.46 -36.50
N PRO A 167 53.14 10.11 -37.71
CA PRO A 167 52.42 11.05 -38.54
C PRO A 167 51.17 11.57 -37.80
N GLU A 168 51.06 12.89 -37.65
CA GLU A 168 49.86 13.54 -37.12
C GLU A 168 48.70 13.34 -38.12
N ALA A 169 47.59 12.78 -37.66
CA ALA A 169 46.42 12.52 -38.51
C ALA A 169 45.88 13.81 -39.14
N LEU A 170 45.63 13.78 -40.45
CA LEU A 170 45.16 14.93 -41.25
C LEU A 170 43.67 15.23 -41.03
N SER A 171 42.90 14.21 -40.64
CA SER A 171 41.52 14.35 -40.20
C SER A 171 41.26 13.42 -39.01
N LYS A 172 40.58 13.94 -37.99
CA LYS A 172 40.12 13.18 -36.83
C LYS A 172 38.62 13.40 -36.67
N HIS A 173 37.83 12.34 -36.73
CA HIS A 173 36.41 12.35 -36.40
C HIS A 173 36.18 11.50 -35.15
N SER A 174 35.51 12.08 -34.16
CA SER A 174 35.13 11.37 -32.94
C SER A 174 33.66 11.61 -32.66
N GLU A 175 32.90 10.51 -32.61
CA GLU A 175 31.51 10.49 -32.18
C GLU A 175 31.41 9.66 -30.89
N SER A 176 30.66 10.15 -29.90
CA SER A 176 30.38 9.41 -28.67
C SER A 176 28.91 9.55 -28.32
N LYS A 177 28.24 8.41 -28.15
CA LYS A 177 26.84 8.31 -27.75
C LYS A 177 26.75 7.50 -26.47
N ARG A 178 26.16 8.08 -25.43
CA ARG A 178 25.96 7.42 -24.12
C ARG A 178 24.49 7.45 -23.73
N ASP A 179 23.92 6.28 -23.48
CA ASP A 179 22.56 6.11 -22.97
C ASP A 179 22.59 5.91 -21.45
N TYR A 180 21.84 6.76 -20.74
CA TYR A 180 21.76 6.75 -19.28
C TYR A 180 20.41 6.18 -18.81
N SER A 181 20.41 5.41 -17.72
CA SER A 181 19.21 5.02 -16.98
C SER A 181 19.35 5.39 -15.51
N TYR A 182 18.22 5.49 -14.84
CA TYR A 182 18.17 5.59 -13.39
C TYR A 182 17.72 4.25 -12.82
N ASP A 183 18.25 3.89 -11.65
CA ASP A 183 17.64 2.80 -10.87
C ASP A 183 16.20 3.20 -10.54
N ARG A 184 15.24 2.33 -10.87
CA ARG A 184 13.81 2.55 -10.61
C ARG A 184 13.34 1.54 -9.57
N SER A 185 12.83 2.03 -8.44
CA SER A 185 12.15 1.21 -7.45
C SER A 185 10.67 1.56 -7.46
N VAL A 186 9.80 0.58 -7.71
CA VAL A 186 8.35 0.74 -7.67
C VAL A 186 7.85 0.00 -6.44
N GLN A 187 7.28 0.75 -5.49
CA GLN A 187 6.67 0.19 -4.30
C GLN A 187 5.15 0.35 -4.40
N HIS A 188 4.44 -0.78 -4.33
CA HIS A 188 2.99 -0.81 -4.24
C HIS A 188 2.60 -1.03 -2.78
N ILE A 189 1.98 -0.04 -2.16
CA ILE A 189 1.53 -0.07 -0.77
C ILE A 189 0.00 -0.10 -0.77
N GLN A 190 -0.55 -1.20 -0.28
CA GLN A 190 -1.98 -1.32 -0.01
C GLN A 190 -2.22 -1.01 1.46
N HIS A 191 -2.86 0.13 1.72
CA HIS A 191 -3.21 0.50 3.09
C HIS A 191 -4.38 -0.38 3.58
N PRO A 192 -4.40 -0.76 4.86
CA PRO A 192 -5.56 -1.46 5.42
C PRO A 192 -6.81 -0.62 5.19
N GLY A 193 -7.93 -1.26 4.83
CA GLY A 193 -9.18 -0.57 4.47
C GLY A 193 -9.91 0.13 5.63
N PHE A 194 -9.20 0.45 6.71
CA PHE A 194 -9.67 1.31 7.78
C PHE A 194 -8.49 1.97 8.51
N ALA A 195 -8.70 3.21 8.95
CA ALA A 195 -7.82 3.93 9.86
C ALA A 195 -8.66 4.55 10.98
N VAL A 196 -8.17 4.48 12.22
CA VAL A 196 -8.78 5.21 13.34
C VAL A 196 -8.37 6.67 13.21
N LYS A 197 -9.33 7.58 13.03
CA LYS A 197 -9.07 9.03 13.01
C LYS A 197 -8.96 9.60 14.40
N ARG A 198 -9.79 9.12 15.31
CA ARG A 198 -9.86 9.59 16.69
C ARG A 198 -10.58 8.57 17.55
N LEU A 199 -10.16 8.44 18.80
CA LEU A 199 -10.79 7.61 19.81
C LEU A 199 -11.16 8.46 21.02
N ASN A 200 -12.46 8.51 21.33
CA ASN A 200 -12.95 9.16 22.55
C ASN A 200 -13.40 8.10 23.54
N VAL A 201 -12.83 8.13 24.74
CA VAL A 201 -13.16 7.21 25.82
C VAL A 201 -13.64 7.99 27.03
N ALA A 202 -14.85 7.72 27.49
CA ALA A 202 -15.37 8.26 28.74
C ALA A 202 -15.52 7.13 29.75
N VAL A 203 -14.87 7.28 30.89
CA VAL A 203 -14.96 6.37 32.03
C VAL A 203 -15.68 7.09 33.15
N VAL A 204 -16.62 6.41 33.81
CA VAL A 204 -17.27 6.94 35.01
C VAL A 204 -17.11 5.90 36.11
N LEU A 205 -16.63 6.34 37.27
CA LEU A 205 -16.41 5.49 38.43
C LEU A 205 -17.49 5.71 39.50
N ASN A 206 -17.89 4.64 40.17
CA ASN A 206 -18.77 4.71 41.33
C ASN A 206 -17.99 5.17 42.56
N GLN A 207 -18.19 6.42 42.99
CA GLN A 207 -17.50 6.99 44.14
C GLN A 207 -17.83 6.29 45.48
N ASN A 208 -18.91 5.52 45.54
CA ASN A 208 -19.27 4.76 46.73
C ASN A 208 -18.53 3.42 46.85
N ALA A 209 -17.71 3.04 45.86
CA ALA A 209 -16.96 1.80 45.93
C ALA A 209 -15.92 1.86 47.08
N PRO A 210 -15.76 0.80 47.89
CA PRO A 210 -14.84 0.80 49.03
C PRO A 210 -13.40 1.15 48.65
N ALA A 211 -12.96 0.74 47.47
CA ALA A 211 -11.63 1.01 46.93
C ALA A 211 -11.39 2.49 46.61
N LEU A 212 -12.44 3.23 46.27
CA LEU A 212 -12.40 4.63 45.82
C LEU A 212 -12.57 5.64 46.97
N LYS A 213 -13.12 5.22 48.10
CA LYS A 213 -13.52 6.09 49.21
C LYS A 213 -12.38 6.92 49.84
N ASN A 214 -11.13 6.50 49.65
CA ASN A 214 -9.92 7.16 50.19
C ASN A 214 -8.91 7.57 49.10
N TRP A 215 -9.31 7.64 47.83
CA TRP A 215 -8.36 7.99 46.77
C TRP A 215 -7.89 9.44 46.85
N LYS A 216 -6.58 9.62 46.78
CA LYS A 216 -5.95 10.94 46.63
C LYS A 216 -5.99 11.38 45.16
N PRO A 217 -5.95 12.70 44.87
CA PRO A 217 -5.87 13.23 43.51
C PRO A 217 -4.68 12.68 42.69
N GLU A 218 -3.59 12.32 43.37
CA GLU A 218 -2.41 11.71 42.75
C GLU A 218 -2.70 10.30 42.20
N GLN A 219 -3.53 9.52 42.90
CA GLN A 219 -3.90 8.16 42.48
C GLN A 219 -4.85 8.19 41.29
N THR A 220 -5.74 9.19 41.23
CA THR A 220 -6.60 9.40 40.05
C THR A 220 -5.80 9.80 38.82
N ALA A 221 -4.72 10.58 38.97
CA ALA A 221 -3.83 10.93 37.86
C ALA A 221 -3.06 9.69 37.34
N GLN A 222 -2.55 8.85 38.25
CA GLN A 222 -1.88 7.60 37.89
C GLN A 222 -2.84 6.62 37.20
N LEU A 223 -4.08 6.50 37.70
CA LEU A 223 -5.09 5.69 37.05
C LEU A 223 -5.40 6.21 35.65
N THR A 224 -5.58 7.53 35.50
CA THR A 224 -5.85 8.13 34.18
C THR A 224 -4.72 7.83 33.20
N ALA A 225 -3.46 7.88 33.64
CA ALA A 225 -2.31 7.48 32.82
C ALA A 225 -2.33 5.98 32.44
N LEU A 226 -2.69 5.10 33.39
CA LEU A 226 -2.83 3.67 33.11
C LEU A 226 -3.98 3.39 32.13
N LEU A 227 -5.11 4.09 32.28
CA LEU A 227 -6.26 3.98 31.39
C LEU A 227 -5.94 4.51 29.98
N ASN A 228 -5.18 5.59 29.86
CA ASN A 228 -4.70 6.09 28.57
C ASN A 228 -3.89 5.02 27.83
N ASN A 229 -2.96 4.37 28.52
CA ASN A 229 -2.15 3.30 27.95
C ASN A 229 -2.99 2.06 27.61
N ALA A 230 -3.91 1.66 28.49
CA ALA A 230 -4.76 0.48 28.28
C ALA A 230 -5.76 0.68 27.12
N ALA A 231 -6.30 1.89 26.96
CA ALA A 231 -7.20 2.22 25.86
C ALA A 231 -6.48 2.45 24.52
N GLY A 232 -5.14 2.59 24.53
CA GLY A 232 -4.35 2.86 23.32
C GLY A 232 -4.50 4.29 22.80
N ILE A 233 -4.69 5.25 23.73
CA ILE A 233 -4.87 6.67 23.42
C ILE A 233 -3.61 7.24 22.80
N ASP A 234 -3.76 7.82 21.61
CA ASP A 234 -2.69 8.52 20.91
C ASP A 234 -2.99 10.02 20.82
N VAL A 235 -2.16 10.82 21.49
CA VAL A 235 -2.30 12.28 21.52
C VAL A 235 -2.05 12.89 20.14
N GLN A 236 -1.17 12.30 19.31
CA GLN A 236 -0.88 12.79 17.96
C GLN A 236 -2.08 12.57 17.03
N ARG A 237 -2.85 11.49 17.26
CA ARG A 237 -4.11 11.22 16.56
C ARG A 237 -5.26 12.13 17.02
N GLY A 238 -5.13 12.79 18.17
CA GLY A 238 -6.17 13.65 18.75
C GLY A 238 -7.19 12.87 19.58
N ASP A 239 -6.81 11.71 20.09
CA ASP A 239 -7.62 10.92 21.00
C ASP A 239 -7.78 11.61 22.36
N ASN A 240 -8.88 11.31 23.04
CA ASN A 240 -9.15 11.87 24.37
C ASN A 240 -9.76 10.82 25.30
N LEU A 241 -9.30 10.82 26.54
CA LEU A 241 -9.91 10.05 27.62
C LEU A 241 -10.32 11.00 28.76
N THR A 242 -11.57 10.85 29.20
CA THR A 242 -12.13 11.57 30.35
C THR A 242 -12.57 10.59 31.42
N LEU A 243 -12.27 10.89 32.69
CA LEU A 243 -12.64 10.14 33.89
C LEU A 243 -13.65 10.90 34.75
#